data_AF-A0A0M9EBA4-F1
#
_entry.id   AF-A0A0M9EBA4-F1
#
_cell.length_a   1.000
_cell.length_b   1.000
_cell.length_c   1.000
_cell.angle_alpha   90.00
_cell.angle_beta   90.00
_cell.angle_gamma   90.00
#
_symmetry.space_group_name_H-M   'P 1'
#
loop_
_entity.id
_entity.type
_entity.pdbx_description
1 polymer ?
#
loop_
_entity_poly.entity_id
_entity_poly.type
_entity_poly.pdbx_seq_one_letter_code
_entity_poly.pdbx_strand_id
1 'polypeptide(L)'
;MYDEYKNNVFALKAMFPSIDAYMNFTEDNDGKIINSVIKYAFNKGIIHHDTEPAFKNFIIENKTELTCKPIERININDFKRKVSPYRDTAQQINSFIKKSKIKFSQINYSIFSRLINEECNNPTKRNAIRLISFWICYKKPELISVCNYNNLLELFGKINKPNNEEGCRIAFSLYSRGNTIGNDVVIWLKKELKKYISNNIKFTTYKNQIKLQFIDTTTLYIDIPKNFSNNINHLNHPESYAKVTNDAIDLAYQILILWFLSKFCTKGKFIAIGIAIGNFSDLNLYIQAILQAKLPSESVIRLTDYAHQCVLINNIRVRFCHVPKEVEIVTGEISNIWWITEFWNVIYWDFVPALLKESILKSEESLLNVLWFPDTINDICDSIYAQDSSIVTFLRSPQNILLGLEIAKTLYYRKKFWEANEIVRIILSFKLNRII
;
A
#
# COMPACT_ATOMS: atom_id res chain seq x y z
N MET A 1 33.10 36.52 -15.79
CA MET A 1 31.89 37.36 -15.96
C MET A 1 30.76 36.61 -16.65
N TYR A 2 31.02 35.88 -17.75
CA TYR A 2 30.00 35.12 -18.49
C TYR A 2 29.32 34.02 -17.65
N ASP A 3 30.08 33.28 -16.84
CA ASP A 3 29.53 32.21 -15.99
C ASP A 3 28.65 32.73 -14.85
N GLU A 4 29.00 33.88 -14.28
CA GLU A 4 28.22 34.48 -13.18
C GLU A 4 26.86 34.98 -13.69
N TYR A 5 26.83 35.61 -14.87
CA TYR A 5 25.59 36.04 -15.50
C TYR A 5 24.67 34.84 -15.77
N LYS A 6 25.20 33.79 -16.38
CA LYS A 6 24.47 32.55 -16.68
C LYS A 6 23.91 31.88 -15.42
N ASN A 7 24.69 31.84 -14.34
CA ASN A 7 24.24 31.28 -13.05
C ASN A 7 23.11 32.10 -12.41
N ASN A 8 23.14 33.44 -12.50
CA ASN A 8 22.06 34.28 -11.98
C ASN A 8 20.75 34.09 -12.78
N VAL A 9 20.85 33.91 -14.11
CA VAL A 9 19.70 33.59 -14.97
C VAL A 9 19.09 32.25 -14.57
N PHE A 10 19.89 31.19 -14.43
CA PHE A 10 19.38 29.88 -14.01
C PHE A 10 18.80 29.88 -12.60
N ALA A 11 19.39 30.64 -11.67
CA ALA A 11 18.85 30.78 -10.32
C ALA A 11 17.44 31.38 -10.35
N LEU A 12 17.22 32.49 -11.09
CA LEU A 12 15.90 33.11 -11.22
C LEU A 12 14.90 32.21 -11.95
N LYS A 13 15.33 31.51 -13.01
CA LYS A 13 14.49 30.51 -13.70
C LYS A 13 14.05 29.38 -12.77
N ALA A 14 14.94 28.91 -11.88
CA ALA A 14 14.60 27.87 -10.90
C ALA A 14 13.66 28.37 -9.79
N MET A 15 13.76 29.65 -9.44
CA MET A 15 12.91 30.29 -8.44
C MET A 15 11.51 30.58 -8.99
N PHE A 16 11.41 30.99 -10.26
CA PHE A 16 10.18 31.31 -10.97
C PHE A 16 10.07 30.51 -12.28
N PRO A 17 9.80 29.20 -12.20
CA PRO A 17 9.72 28.33 -13.38
C PRO A 17 8.45 28.55 -14.22
N SER A 18 7.40 29.17 -13.65
CA SER A 18 6.16 29.50 -14.36
C SER A 18 5.55 30.80 -13.85
N ILE A 19 4.63 31.37 -14.64
CA ILE A 19 3.84 32.53 -14.26
C ILE A 19 3.03 32.22 -13.00
N ASP A 20 2.47 31.01 -12.89
CA ASP A 20 1.70 30.58 -11.71
C ASP A 20 2.56 30.61 -10.44
N ALA A 21 3.83 30.19 -10.53
CA ALA A 21 4.77 30.28 -9.42
C ALA A 21 5.05 31.73 -8.99
N TYR A 22 5.04 32.66 -9.95
CA TYR A 22 5.16 34.09 -9.69
C TYR A 22 3.89 34.69 -9.08
N MET A 23 2.71 34.34 -9.57
CA MET A 23 1.44 34.79 -9.00
C MET A 23 1.29 34.31 -7.55
N ASN A 24 1.58 33.03 -7.28
CA ASN A 24 1.64 32.49 -5.92
C ASN A 24 2.66 33.23 -5.04
N PHE A 25 3.76 33.72 -5.62
CA PHE A 25 4.75 34.50 -4.89
C PHE A 25 4.27 35.91 -4.55
N THR A 26 3.51 36.54 -5.46
CA THR A 26 2.91 37.86 -5.23
C THR A 26 1.79 37.82 -4.20
N GLU A 27 1.07 36.70 -4.09
CA GLU A 27 0.07 36.49 -3.04
C GLU A 27 0.71 36.22 -1.67
N ASP A 28 1.85 35.52 -1.66
CA ASP A 28 2.56 35.13 -0.44
C ASP A 28 3.37 36.28 0.22
N ASN A 29 3.64 37.38 -0.50
CA ASN A 29 4.65 38.36 -0.10
C ASN A 29 4.29 39.82 -0.39
N ASP A 30 4.79 40.71 0.45
CA ASP A 30 4.64 42.16 0.27
C ASP A 30 5.40 42.69 -0.96
N GLY A 31 4.90 43.79 -1.53
CA GLY A 31 5.52 44.54 -2.64
C GLY A 31 6.99 44.91 -2.42
N LYS A 32 7.45 45.04 -1.16
CA LYS A 32 8.86 45.30 -0.84
C LYS A 32 9.80 44.15 -1.23
N ILE A 33 9.34 42.90 -1.09
CA ILE A 33 10.14 41.71 -1.43
C ILE A 33 10.14 41.54 -2.94
N ILE A 34 8.97 41.68 -3.57
CA ILE A 34 8.79 41.63 -5.04
C ILE A 34 9.72 42.64 -5.72
N ASN A 35 9.70 43.89 -5.27
CA ASN A 35 10.56 44.95 -5.81
C ASN A 35 12.05 44.67 -5.60
N SER A 36 12.44 43.93 -4.54
CA SER A 36 13.84 43.57 -4.33
C SER A 36 14.34 42.50 -5.31
N VAL A 37 13.45 41.59 -5.74
CA VAL A 37 13.76 40.57 -6.74
C VAL A 37 13.88 41.19 -8.14
N ILE A 38 12.96 42.09 -8.51
CA ILE A 38 12.99 42.80 -9.80
C ILE A 38 14.25 43.67 -9.89
N LYS A 39 14.58 44.43 -8.84
CA LYS A 39 15.83 45.19 -8.75
C LYS A 39 17.08 44.32 -8.87
N TYR A 40 17.05 43.13 -8.29
CA TYR A 40 18.16 42.19 -8.42
C TYR A 40 18.32 41.72 -9.89
N ALA A 41 17.22 41.38 -10.56
CA ALA A 41 17.24 41.00 -11.98
C ALA A 41 17.74 42.14 -12.88
N PHE A 42 17.31 43.38 -12.62
CA PHE A 42 17.75 44.56 -13.35
C PHE A 42 19.25 44.85 -13.14
N ASN A 43 19.72 44.86 -11.88
CA ASN A 43 21.12 45.12 -11.55
C ASN A 43 22.08 44.06 -12.12
N LYS A 44 21.59 42.85 -12.38
CA LYS A 44 22.36 41.77 -13.01
C LYS A 44 22.21 41.73 -14.54
N GLY A 45 21.48 42.68 -15.13
CA GLY A 45 21.31 42.82 -16.58
C GLY A 45 20.40 41.76 -17.19
N ILE A 46 19.58 41.07 -16.40
CA ILE A 46 18.70 39.98 -16.84
C ILE A 46 17.42 40.53 -17.47
N ILE A 47 16.97 41.70 -16.99
CA ILE A 47 15.85 42.45 -17.54
C ILE A 47 16.32 43.86 -17.92
N HIS A 48 15.76 44.43 -18.99
CA HIS A 48 16.13 45.75 -19.51
C HIS A 48 15.52 46.92 -18.73
N HIS A 49 14.42 46.69 -18.00
CA HIS A 49 13.71 47.71 -17.24
C HIS A 49 13.37 47.18 -15.84
N ASP A 50 13.54 48.00 -14.79
CA ASP A 50 13.15 47.70 -13.40
C ASP A 50 11.62 47.78 -13.22
N THR A 51 10.88 46.98 -13.99
CA THR A 51 9.42 46.97 -14.01
C THR A 51 8.88 45.54 -13.94
N GLU A 52 7.74 45.36 -13.28
CA GLU A 52 7.06 44.07 -13.16
C GLU A 52 6.71 43.43 -14.53
N PRO A 53 6.22 44.19 -15.54
CA PRO A 53 5.95 43.64 -16.87
C PRO A 53 7.21 43.07 -17.55
N ALA A 54 8.36 43.73 -17.42
CA ALA A 54 9.62 43.24 -17.97
C ALA A 54 10.04 41.92 -17.31
N PHE A 55 9.79 41.77 -16.01
CA PHE A 55 10.06 40.53 -15.29
C PHE A 55 9.09 39.39 -15.65
N LYS A 56 7.80 39.70 -15.86
CA LYS A 56 6.82 38.71 -16.35
C LYS A 56 7.17 38.21 -17.75
N ASN A 57 7.58 39.11 -18.65
CA ASN A 57 8.03 38.73 -20.00
C ASN A 57 9.22 37.78 -19.95
N PHE A 58 10.21 38.06 -19.09
CA PHE A 58 11.32 37.14 -18.84
C PHE A 58 10.84 35.74 -18.40
N ILE A 59 9.85 35.64 -17.51
CA ILE A 59 9.33 34.32 -17.08
C ILE A 59 8.62 33.60 -18.23
N ILE A 60 7.85 34.33 -19.05
CA ILE A 60 7.09 33.78 -20.19
C ILE A 60 8.02 33.22 -21.25
N GLU A 61 9.03 33.99 -21.66
CA GLU A 61 10.01 33.60 -22.69
C GLU A 61 10.81 32.35 -22.30
N ASN A 62 11.00 32.13 -21.00
CA ASN A 62 11.80 31.03 -20.47
C ASN A 62 11.02 29.74 -20.17
N LYS A 63 9.68 29.76 -20.33
CA LYS A 63 8.83 28.58 -20.09
C LYS A 63 9.10 27.45 -21.10
N THR A 64 9.57 27.77 -22.30
CA THR A 64 9.81 26.85 -23.42
C THR A 64 11.10 26.03 -23.30
N GLU A 65 12.08 26.46 -22.50
CA GLU A 65 13.35 25.72 -22.31
C GLU A 65 13.28 24.67 -21.19
N LEU A 66 12.38 24.84 -20.22
CA LEU A 66 12.25 23.96 -19.04
C LEU A 66 11.40 22.70 -19.31
N THR A 67 10.74 22.61 -20.46
CA THR A 67 9.85 21.49 -20.86
C THR A 67 10.58 20.26 -21.39
N CYS A 68 11.90 20.31 -21.54
CA CYS A 68 12.68 19.19 -22.08
C CYS A 68 13.06 18.17 -21.00
N LYS A 69 12.20 17.15 -20.86
CA LYS A 69 12.37 15.83 -20.22
C LYS A 69 12.74 15.83 -18.72
N PRO A 70 11.89 15.28 -17.82
CA PRO A 70 12.27 15.00 -16.45
C PRO A 70 13.23 13.80 -16.45
N ILE A 71 14.53 14.07 -16.49
CA ILE A 71 15.56 13.07 -16.24
C ILE A 71 15.63 12.90 -14.73
N GLU A 72 15.10 11.77 -14.25
CA GLU A 72 15.15 11.30 -12.85
C GLU A 72 14.51 12.23 -11.79
N ARG A 73 13.35 11.81 -11.25
CA ARG A 73 12.74 12.46 -10.10
C ARG A 73 13.64 12.28 -8.87
N ILE A 74 14.10 13.37 -8.27
CA ILE A 74 14.84 13.35 -6.99
C ILE A 74 13.93 12.76 -5.89
N ASN A 75 14.47 11.86 -5.07
CA ASN A 75 13.84 11.41 -3.85
C ASN A 75 14.24 12.31 -2.67
N ILE A 76 13.42 12.37 -1.62
CA ILE A 76 13.68 13.11 -0.38
C ILE A 76 15.06 12.74 0.21
N ASN A 77 15.47 11.48 0.11
CA ASN A 77 16.79 11.04 0.61
C ASN A 77 17.97 11.61 -0.19
N ASP A 78 17.82 11.78 -1.51
CA ASP A 78 18.85 12.39 -2.34
C ASP A 78 18.93 13.91 -2.12
N PHE A 79 17.77 14.54 -1.90
CA PHE A 79 17.72 15.93 -1.46
C PHE A 79 18.42 16.13 -0.12
N LYS A 80 18.18 15.25 0.88
CA LYS A 80 18.86 15.29 2.18
C LYS A 80 20.37 15.23 2.04
N ARG A 81 20.90 14.36 1.19
CA ARG A 81 22.34 14.25 0.91
C ARG A 81 22.92 15.53 0.30
N LYS A 82 22.17 16.22 -0.55
CA LYS A 82 22.61 17.47 -1.22
C LYS A 82 22.60 18.70 -0.30
N VAL A 83 21.77 18.69 0.75
CA VAL A 83 21.50 19.87 1.59
C VAL A 83 22.02 19.71 3.02
N SER A 84 22.45 18.51 3.40
CA SER A 84 23.12 18.22 4.67
C SER A 84 24.59 18.66 4.63
N PRO A 85 25.12 19.30 5.71
CA PRO A 85 24.44 19.65 6.96
C PRO A 85 23.53 20.89 6.86
N TYR A 86 22.32 20.81 7.42
CA TYR A 86 21.30 21.87 7.29
C TYR A 86 21.71 23.23 7.89
N ARG A 87 22.54 23.21 8.94
CA ARG A 87 23.01 24.43 9.61
C ARG A 87 23.89 25.25 8.67
N ASP A 88 24.82 24.60 8.00
CA ASP A 88 25.77 25.26 7.10
C ASP A 88 25.06 25.71 5.83
N THR A 89 24.14 24.90 5.29
CA THR A 89 23.35 25.28 4.12
C THR A 89 22.46 26.49 4.41
N ALA A 90 21.81 26.55 5.57
CA ALA A 90 21.03 27.71 5.98
C ALA A 90 21.88 28.99 6.06
N GLN A 91 23.08 28.91 6.63
CA GLN A 91 24.02 30.04 6.69
C GLN A 91 24.50 30.46 5.29
N GLN A 92 24.79 29.50 4.41
CA GLN A 92 25.21 29.76 3.05
C GLN A 92 24.10 30.42 2.23
N ILE A 93 22.85 29.98 2.36
CA ILE A 93 21.70 30.62 1.71
C ILE A 93 21.50 32.04 2.25
N ASN A 94 21.52 32.23 3.57
CA ASN A 94 21.34 33.56 4.17
C ASN A 94 22.46 34.53 3.79
N SER A 95 23.71 34.07 3.68
CA SER A 95 24.82 34.91 3.21
C SER A 95 24.68 35.27 1.73
N PHE A 96 24.16 34.36 0.90
CA PHE A 96 23.88 34.60 -0.52
C PHE A 96 22.74 35.61 -0.71
N ILE A 97 21.66 35.52 0.08
CA ILE A 97 20.55 36.48 0.07
C ILE A 97 21.04 37.89 0.46
N LYS A 98 21.89 37.99 1.50
CA LYS A 98 22.49 39.27 1.91
C LYS A 98 23.35 39.87 0.80
N LYS A 99 24.17 39.06 0.11
CA LYS A 99 25.00 39.51 -1.02
C LYS A 99 24.17 39.95 -2.23
N SER A 100 23.06 39.26 -2.51
CA SER A 100 22.13 39.59 -3.61
C SER A 100 21.19 40.75 -3.30
N LYS A 101 21.19 41.28 -2.06
CA LYS A 101 20.32 42.39 -1.60
C LYS A 101 18.82 42.09 -1.72
N ILE A 102 18.42 40.82 -1.76
CA ILE A 102 17.01 40.42 -1.80
C ILE A 102 16.45 40.44 -0.38
N LYS A 103 15.28 41.05 -0.16
CA LYS A 103 14.70 41.31 1.17
C LYS A 103 13.92 40.11 1.75
N PHE A 104 14.35 38.88 1.49
CA PHE A 104 13.71 37.71 2.09
C PHE A 104 13.96 37.60 3.59
N SER A 105 13.01 36.98 4.32
CA SER A 105 13.21 36.53 5.69
C SER A 105 14.32 35.48 5.76
N GLN A 106 15.14 35.51 6.81
CA GLN A 106 16.22 34.55 7.00
C GLN A 106 15.67 33.12 7.19
N ILE A 107 16.34 32.14 6.59
CA ILE A 107 16.00 30.72 6.76
C ILE A 107 16.70 30.18 8.01
N ASN A 108 15.93 29.59 8.91
CA ASN A 108 16.45 28.81 10.04
C ASN A 108 16.68 27.35 9.65
N TYR A 109 17.68 26.71 10.25
CA TYR A 109 17.98 25.29 10.00
C TYR A 109 16.81 24.36 10.32
N SER A 110 15.93 24.74 11.26
CA SER A 110 14.70 24.01 11.61
C SER A 110 13.65 23.98 10.49
N ILE A 111 13.75 24.87 9.49
CA ILE A 111 12.85 24.85 8.33
C ILE A 111 13.15 23.62 7.47
N PHE A 112 14.40 23.17 7.36
CA PHE A 112 14.74 21.96 6.60
C PHE A 112 14.13 20.70 7.21
N SER A 113 14.15 20.56 8.54
CA SER A 113 13.49 19.43 9.21
C SER A 113 11.97 19.50 9.08
N ARG A 114 11.38 20.70 9.16
CA ARG A 114 9.93 20.90 8.96
C ARG A 114 9.49 20.63 7.53
N LEU A 115 10.25 21.03 6.51
CA LEU A 115 9.94 20.74 5.09
C LEU A 115 9.92 19.24 4.80
N ILE A 116 10.74 18.45 5.51
CA ILE A 116 10.80 16.99 5.34
C ILE A 116 9.61 16.29 6.02
N ASN A 117 9.11 16.86 7.13
CA ASN A 117 8.18 16.18 8.02
C ASN A 117 6.74 16.73 7.98
N GLU A 118 6.52 17.94 7.48
CA GLU A 118 5.24 18.65 7.54
C GLU A 118 4.85 19.27 6.18
N GLU A 119 3.55 19.34 5.89
CA GLU A 119 3.02 19.90 4.64
C GLU A 119 3.44 21.36 4.40
N CYS A 120 3.60 21.70 3.11
CA CYS A 120 4.06 23.00 2.62
C CYS A 120 2.92 23.99 2.36
N ASN A 121 2.02 24.17 3.32
CA ASN A 121 0.83 25.02 3.14
C ASN A 121 1.06 26.49 3.56
N ASN A 122 2.16 26.78 4.26
CA ASN A 122 2.46 28.12 4.79
C ASN A 122 3.37 28.91 3.82
N PRO A 123 3.10 30.21 3.57
CA PRO A 123 3.94 31.08 2.75
C PRO A 123 5.43 31.05 3.15
N THR A 124 5.74 30.92 4.43
CA THR A 124 7.13 30.80 4.93
C THR A 124 7.86 29.56 4.39
N LYS A 125 7.16 28.41 4.30
CA LYS A 125 7.71 27.17 3.75
C LYS A 125 7.86 27.25 2.23
N ARG A 126 6.85 27.81 1.54
CA ARG A 126 6.91 28.04 0.08
C ARG A 126 8.07 28.96 -0.29
N ASN A 127 8.29 30.04 0.46
CA ASN A 127 9.41 30.95 0.28
C ASN A 127 10.76 30.29 0.59
N ALA A 128 10.83 29.43 1.61
CA ALA A 128 12.04 28.65 1.86
C ALA A 128 12.39 27.72 0.69
N ILE A 129 11.40 27.05 0.09
CA ILE A 129 11.61 26.21 -1.11
C ILE A 129 12.11 27.07 -2.28
N ARG A 130 11.53 28.25 -2.52
CA ARG A 130 11.98 29.20 -3.56
C ARG A 130 13.45 29.60 -3.37
N LEU A 131 13.85 29.87 -2.14
CA LEU A 131 15.22 30.25 -1.81
C LEU A 131 16.20 29.08 -1.93
N ILE A 132 15.76 27.87 -1.59
CA ILE A 132 16.54 26.65 -1.79
C ILE A 132 16.74 26.39 -3.29
N SER A 133 15.69 26.46 -4.12
CA SER A 133 15.83 26.29 -5.58
C SER A 133 16.74 27.35 -6.18
N PHE A 134 16.58 28.61 -5.76
CA PHE A 134 17.41 29.75 -6.16
C PHE A 134 18.90 29.50 -5.87
N TRP A 135 19.24 29.08 -4.65
CA TRP A 135 20.64 28.85 -4.26
C TRP A 135 21.25 27.60 -4.90
N ILE A 136 20.49 26.50 -5.01
CA ILE A 136 20.97 25.25 -5.64
C ILE A 136 21.33 25.52 -7.10
N CYS A 137 20.44 26.18 -7.84
CA CYS A 137 20.64 26.41 -9.27
C CYS A 137 21.66 27.53 -9.56
N TYR A 138 21.90 28.44 -8.60
CA TYR A 138 23.04 29.36 -8.67
C TYR A 138 24.39 28.62 -8.57
N LYS A 139 24.50 27.63 -7.68
CA LYS A 139 25.74 26.84 -7.52
C LYS A 139 25.91 25.76 -8.59
N LYS A 140 24.81 25.16 -9.05
CA LYS A 140 24.78 24.04 -9.98
C LYS A 140 23.67 24.26 -11.01
N PRO A 141 23.95 25.02 -12.09
CA PRO A 141 22.93 25.37 -13.09
C PRO A 141 22.34 24.14 -13.81
N GLU A 142 23.10 23.04 -13.90
CA GLU A 142 22.68 21.76 -14.49
C GLU A 142 21.45 21.14 -13.80
N LEU A 143 21.19 21.48 -12.54
CA LEU A 143 20.10 20.90 -11.75
C LEU A 143 18.75 21.61 -11.93
N ILE A 144 18.64 22.59 -12.82
CA ILE A 144 17.42 23.39 -12.97
C ILE A 144 16.19 22.56 -13.38
N SER A 145 16.37 21.54 -14.22
CA SER A 145 15.29 20.64 -14.65
C SER A 145 14.72 19.82 -13.48
N VAL A 146 15.51 19.62 -12.42
CA VAL A 146 15.18 18.72 -11.31
C VAL A 146 14.84 19.48 -10.02
N CYS A 147 15.57 20.55 -9.71
CA CYS A 147 15.48 21.30 -8.45
C CYS A 147 14.77 22.67 -8.58
N ASN A 148 13.88 22.83 -9.57
CA ASN A 148 13.05 24.05 -9.66
C ASN A 148 11.97 24.10 -8.56
N TYR A 149 11.40 25.28 -8.34
CA TYR A 149 10.39 25.52 -7.31
C TYR A 149 9.18 24.57 -7.42
N ASN A 150 8.64 24.34 -8.63
CA ASN A 150 7.45 23.49 -8.81
C ASN A 150 7.75 22.03 -8.46
N ASN A 151 8.89 21.49 -8.90
CA ASN A 151 9.31 20.12 -8.61
C ASN A 151 9.57 19.91 -7.12
N LEU A 152 10.25 20.88 -6.47
CA LEU A 152 10.46 20.81 -5.02
C LEU A 152 9.13 20.98 -4.27
N LEU A 153 8.23 21.82 -4.75
CA LEU A 153 6.88 21.95 -4.19
C LEU A 153 6.07 20.66 -4.34
N GLU A 154 6.19 19.93 -5.45
CA GLU A 154 5.59 18.60 -5.56
C GLU A 154 6.23 17.57 -4.61
N LEU A 155 7.55 17.67 -4.42
CA LEU A 155 8.31 16.75 -3.56
C LEU A 155 8.00 16.96 -2.07
N PHE A 156 7.82 18.19 -1.62
CA PHE A 156 7.49 18.53 -0.22
C PHE A 156 5.99 18.79 0.03
N GLY A 157 5.23 19.08 -1.03
CA GLY A 157 3.77 19.28 -0.99
C GLY A 157 2.99 17.97 -0.94
N LYS A 158 3.60 16.86 -1.38
CA LYS A 158 3.05 15.51 -1.22
C LYS A 158 3.48 14.87 0.10
N ILE A 159 3.28 15.55 1.22
CA ILE A 159 2.85 14.82 2.42
C ILE A 159 1.34 14.75 2.33
N ASN A 160 0.84 14.08 1.28
CA ASN A 160 -0.45 13.45 1.43
C ASN A 160 -0.20 12.44 2.55
N LYS A 161 -0.57 12.77 3.79
CA LYS A 161 -1.19 11.73 4.59
C LYS A 161 -2.29 11.22 3.66
N PRO A 162 -2.25 9.96 3.19
CA PRO A 162 -3.43 9.45 2.55
C PRO A 162 -4.57 9.73 3.53
N ASN A 163 -5.68 10.29 3.05
CA ASN A 163 -6.91 10.26 3.81
C ASN A 163 -7.19 8.76 4.03
N ASN A 164 -6.65 8.23 5.13
CA ASN A 164 -6.83 6.87 5.60
C ASN A 164 -8.21 6.74 6.23
N GLU A 165 -9.18 7.51 5.75
CA GLU A 165 -10.57 7.43 6.16
C GLU A 165 -11.28 6.36 5.35
N GLU A 166 -10.80 6.04 4.14
CA GLU A 166 -11.39 5.00 3.30
C GLU A 166 -10.40 3.94 2.86
N GLY A 167 -10.92 2.71 2.73
CA GLY A 167 -10.14 1.58 2.25
C GLY A 167 -10.87 0.27 2.45
N CYS A 168 -10.10 -0.79 2.66
CA CYS A 168 -10.61 -2.12 2.99
C CYS A 168 -10.17 -2.49 4.40
N ARG A 169 -11.12 -2.91 5.23
CA ARG A 169 -10.86 -3.54 6.51
C ARG A 169 -11.04 -5.04 6.40
N ILE A 170 -10.05 -5.78 6.89
CA ILE A 170 -10.07 -7.24 6.92
C ILE A 170 -9.99 -7.63 8.38
N ALA A 171 -10.97 -8.39 8.84
CA ALA A 171 -11.04 -8.90 10.20
C ALA A 171 -10.95 -10.42 10.23
N PHE A 172 -10.23 -10.93 11.22
CA PHE A 172 -9.98 -12.34 11.47
C PHE A 172 -10.53 -12.66 12.86
N SER A 173 -11.60 -13.45 12.93
CA SER A 173 -12.19 -13.89 14.18
C SER A 173 -11.98 -15.38 14.38
N LEU A 174 -11.56 -15.73 15.59
CA LEU A 174 -11.40 -17.11 16.01
C LEU A 174 -12.64 -17.54 16.80
N TYR A 175 -13.21 -18.68 16.42
CA TYR A 175 -14.35 -19.31 17.08
C TYR A 175 -13.96 -20.68 17.61
N SER A 176 -14.58 -21.07 18.73
CA SER A 176 -14.40 -22.39 19.31
C SER A 176 -15.73 -22.97 19.78
N ARG A 177 -15.94 -24.26 19.52
CA ARG A 177 -17.05 -25.07 20.04
C ARG A 177 -16.54 -25.84 21.24
N GLY A 178 -16.86 -25.36 22.44
CA GLY A 178 -16.66 -26.07 23.71
C GLY A 178 -15.36 -25.76 24.46
N ASN A 179 -14.30 -25.29 23.80
CA ASN A 179 -13.02 -24.94 24.46
C ASN A 179 -12.76 -23.44 24.45
N THR A 180 -12.12 -22.89 25.47
CA THR A 180 -11.62 -21.50 25.43
C THR A 180 -10.52 -21.36 24.38
N ILE A 181 -10.52 -20.23 23.69
CA ILE A 181 -9.44 -19.90 22.75
C ILE A 181 -8.25 -19.44 23.58
N GLY A 182 -7.19 -20.26 23.58
CA GLY A 182 -5.95 -19.92 24.25
C GLY A 182 -5.26 -18.72 23.58
N ASN A 183 -4.54 -17.94 24.39
CA ASN A 183 -3.81 -16.76 23.93
C ASN A 183 -2.68 -17.11 22.95
N ASP A 184 -2.15 -18.34 23.03
CA ASP A 184 -1.18 -18.93 22.10
C ASP A 184 -1.65 -18.89 20.65
N VAL A 185 -2.92 -19.20 20.39
CA VAL A 185 -3.52 -19.17 19.03
C VAL A 185 -3.58 -17.73 18.48
N VAL A 186 -3.97 -16.78 19.33
CA VAL A 186 -4.07 -15.36 18.96
C VAL A 186 -2.67 -14.79 18.69
N ILE A 187 -1.69 -15.13 19.51
CA ILE A 187 -0.28 -14.74 19.33
C ILE A 187 0.28 -15.32 18.04
N TRP A 188 -0.03 -16.59 17.73
CA TRP A 188 0.36 -17.23 16.47
C TRP A 188 -0.21 -16.48 15.26
N LEU A 189 -1.51 -16.19 15.26
CA LEU A 189 -2.17 -15.47 14.16
C LEU A 189 -1.56 -14.08 13.96
N LYS A 190 -1.33 -13.35 15.07
CA LYS A 190 -0.66 -12.04 15.04
C LYS A 190 0.76 -12.12 14.46
N LYS A 191 1.51 -13.18 14.77
CA LYS A 191 2.88 -13.38 14.27
C LYS A 191 2.89 -13.66 12.76
N GLU A 192 2.02 -14.55 12.28
CA GLU A 192 1.95 -14.86 10.85
C GLU A 192 1.43 -13.67 10.02
N LEU A 193 0.44 -12.91 10.51
CA LEU A 193 -0.01 -11.67 9.87
C LEU A 193 1.14 -10.66 9.74
N LYS A 194 1.89 -10.41 10.82
CA LYS A 194 3.05 -9.49 10.78
C LYS A 194 4.12 -9.93 9.80
N LYS A 195 4.43 -11.23 9.79
CA LYS A 195 5.45 -11.83 8.91
C LYS A 195 5.04 -11.74 7.45
N TYR A 196 3.77 -11.95 7.14
CA TYR A 196 3.26 -11.81 5.79
C TYR A 196 3.32 -10.36 5.31
N ILE A 197 2.81 -9.41 6.12
CA ILE A 197 2.87 -7.97 5.81
C ILE A 197 4.33 -7.50 5.66
N SER A 198 5.26 -8.02 6.46
CA SER A 198 6.66 -7.61 6.40
C SER A 198 7.39 -8.09 5.15
N ASN A 199 7.05 -9.29 4.67
CA ASN A 199 7.76 -9.97 3.59
C ASN A 199 7.16 -9.69 2.21
N ASN A 200 5.86 -9.39 2.15
CA ASN A 200 5.21 -9.18 0.86
C ASN A 200 5.51 -7.81 0.25
N ILE A 201 6.02 -7.85 -0.97
CA ILE A 201 6.34 -6.66 -1.78
C ILE A 201 5.09 -5.80 -1.99
N LYS A 202 3.91 -6.42 -2.17
CA LYS A 202 2.62 -5.73 -2.34
C LYS A 202 2.26 -4.80 -1.16
N PHE A 203 2.67 -5.18 0.05
CA PHE A 203 2.39 -4.41 1.27
C PHE A 203 3.52 -3.43 1.66
N THR A 204 4.66 -3.42 0.95
CA THR A 204 5.76 -2.50 1.25
C THR A 204 5.36 -1.03 1.16
N THR A 205 4.44 -0.70 0.25
CA THR A 205 3.89 0.67 0.09
C THR A 205 3.08 1.12 1.30
N TYR A 206 2.44 0.19 2.02
CA TYR A 206 1.54 0.46 3.14
C TYR A 206 2.12 0.03 4.50
N LYS A 207 3.37 -0.43 4.54
CA LYS A 207 3.98 -1.10 5.71
C LYS A 207 3.99 -0.23 6.98
N ASN A 208 4.02 1.09 6.83
CA ASN A 208 3.97 2.06 7.93
C ASN A 208 2.53 2.48 8.31
N GLN A 209 1.54 2.15 7.48
CA GLN A 209 0.14 2.55 7.64
C GLN A 209 -0.73 1.39 8.16
N ILE A 210 -0.39 0.16 7.80
CA ILE A 210 -1.08 -1.04 8.28
C ILE A 210 -0.74 -1.26 9.75
N LYS A 211 -1.73 -1.04 10.61
CA LYS A 211 -1.67 -1.38 12.04
C LYS A 211 -2.62 -2.53 12.33
N LEU A 212 -2.09 -3.56 12.98
CA LEU A 212 -2.88 -4.65 13.55
C LEU A 212 -3.59 -4.14 14.80
N GLN A 213 -4.92 -4.13 14.75
CA GLN A 213 -5.78 -3.70 15.84
C GLN A 213 -6.67 -4.85 16.31
N PHE A 214 -7.13 -4.78 17.54
CA PHE A 214 -8.04 -5.76 18.12
C PHE A 214 -9.44 -5.15 18.17
N ILE A 215 -10.45 -5.90 17.73
CA ILE A 215 -11.86 -5.58 18.01
C ILE A 215 -12.19 -6.14 19.40
N ASP A 216 -11.88 -7.43 19.59
CA ASP A 216 -12.11 -8.19 20.81
C ASP A 216 -10.88 -9.06 21.14
N THR A 217 -10.95 -9.86 22.21
CA THR A 217 -9.87 -10.79 22.62
C THR A 217 -9.51 -11.82 21.55
N THR A 218 -10.46 -12.21 20.69
CA THR A 218 -10.29 -13.24 19.66
C THR A 218 -10.40 -12.70 18.23
N THR A 219 -10.64 -11.39 18.06
CA THR A 219 -10.87 -10.76 16.76
C THR A 219 -9.83 -9.69 16.48
N LEU A 220 -9.05 -9.90 15.42
CA LEU A 220 -8.02 -9.00 14.92
C LEU A 220 -8.49 -8.34 13.62
N TYR A 221 -8.10 -7.10 13.36
CA TYR A 221 -8.33 -6.47 12.07
C TYR A 221 -7.14 -5.68 11.55
N ILE A 222 -7.14 -5.50 10.23
CA ILE A 222 -6.15 -4.75 9.46
C ILE A 222 -6.90 -3.79 8.55
N ASP A 223 -6.47 -2.53 8.54
CA ASP A 223 -6.92 -1.51 7.61
C ASP A 223 -5.89 -1.34 6.49
N ILE A 224 -6.34 -1.54 5.25
CA ILE A 224 -5.58 -1.26 4.04
C ILE A 224 -6.16 0.01 3.41
N PRO A 225 -5.46 1.15 3.46
CA PRO A 225 -5.96 2.40 2.94
C PRO A 225 -5.98 2.40 1.41
N LYS A 226 -6.90 3.18 0.83
CA LYS A 226 -6.98 3.40 -0.61
C LYS A 226 -5.80 4.23 -1.12
N ASN A 227 -5.12 3.75 -2.16
CA ASN A 227 -4.06 4.51 -2.83
C ASN A 227 -4.67 5.63 -3.70
N PHE A 228 -4.60 6.87 -3.24
CA PHE A 228 -4.91 8.05 -4.05
C PHE A 228 -3.72 8.39 -4.95
N SER A 229 -3.47 7.59 -5.99
CA SER A 229 -2.57 8.00 -7.07
C SER A 229 -3.37 8.42 -8.30
N ASN A 230 -3.33 9.72 -8.56
CA ASN A 230 -3.85 10.44 -9.73
C ASN A 230 -5.34 10.79 -9.69
N ASN A 231 -5.57 12.08 -9.38
CA ASN A 231 -6.51 13.03 -9.97
C ASN A 231 -7.95 12.60 -10.32
N ILE A 232 -8.82 13.55 -9.99
CA ILE A 232 -10.21 13.76 -10.42
C ILE A 232 -11.23 13.15 -9.45
N ASN A 233 -11.78 14.06 -8.64
CA ASN A 233 -13.15 14.09 -8.14
C ASN A 233 -14.08 13.04 -8.74
N HIS A 234 -14.06 11.80 -8.28
CA HIS A 234 -15.19 10.89 -8.50
C HIS A 234 -15.33 9.99 -7.27
N LEU A 235 -16.52 10.11 -6.71
CA LEU A 235 -17.29 9.24 -5.82
C LEU A 235 -16.73 7.85 -5.53
N ASN A 236 -17.16 7.28 -4.41
CA ASN A 236 -16.97 5.89 -3.96
C ASN A 236 -17.38 4.86 -5.04
N HIS A 237 -16.58 4.76 -6.10
CA HIS A 237 -16.81 3.87 -7.21
C HIS A 237 -16.02 2.59 -6.96
N PRO A 238 -16.64 1.41 -7.11
CA PRO A 238 -16.00 0.12 -6.82
C PRO A 238 -14.67 -0.13 -7.56
N GLU A 239 -14.49 0.46 -8.76
CA GLU A 239 -13.24 0.37 -9.53
C GLU A 239 -12.02 0.94 -8.81
N SER A 240 -12.24 1.99 -8.03
CA SER A 240 -11.17 2.68 -7.32
C SER A 240 -10.56 1.84 -6.18
N TYR A 241 -11.23 0.75 -5.80
CA TYR A 241 -10.78 -0.18 -4.75
C TYR A 241 -10.05 -1.41 -5.31
N ALA A 242 -9.86 -1.55 -6.63
CA ALA A 242 -9.33 -2.75 -7.29
C ALA A 242 -8.06 -3.34 -6.66
N LYS A 243 -7.07 -2.47 -6.39
CA LYS A 243 -5.80 -2.92 -5.81
C LYS A 243 -6.00 -3.40 -4.38
N VAL A 244 -6.74 -2.62 -3.60
CA VAL A 244 -6.99 -2.89 -2.18
C VAL A 244 -7.82 -4.17 -2.01
N THR A 245 -8.85 -4.36 -2.85
CA THR A 245 -9.69 -5.57 -2.85
C THR A 245 -8.87 -6.81 -3.16
N ASN A 246 -7.98 -6.74 -4.16
CA ASN A 246 -7.16 -7.88 -4.55
C ASN A 246 -6.14 -8.21 -3.45
N ASP A 247 -5.45 -7.21 -2.92
CA ASP A 247 -4.50 -7.37 -1.82
C ASP A 247 -5.20 -7.96 -0.56
N ALA A 248 -6.44 -7.56 -0.31
CA ALA A 248 -7.24 -8.05 0.82
C ALA A 248 -7.62 -9.52 0.69
N ILE A 249 -8.09 -9.93 -0.50
CA ILE A 249 -8.50 -11.31 -0.75
C ILE A 249 -7.27 -12.24 -0.79
N ASP A 250 -6.14 -11.79 -1.37
CA ASP A 250 -4.87 -12.52 -1.34
C ASP A 250 -4.40 -12.74 0.11
N LEU A 251 -4.39 -11.69 0.95
CA LEU A 251 -4.08 -11.83 2.38
C LEU A 251 -5.01 -12.81 3.09
N ALA A 252 -6.33 -12.68 2.89
CA ALA A 252 -7.33 -13.56 3.49
C ALA A 252 -7.08 -15.03 3.11
N TYR A 253 -6.77 -15.27 1.83
CA TYR A 253 -6.48 -16.61 1.34
C TYR A 253 -5.21 -17.20 1.92
N GLN A 254 -4.10 -16.46 1.93
CA GLN A 254 -2.85 -17.00 2.44
C GLN A 254 -2.94 -17.35 3.92
N ILE A 255 -3.61 -16.51 4.71
CA ILE A 255 -3.85 -16.78 6.13
C ILE A 255 -4.80 -17.97 6.31
N LEU A 256 -5.79 -18.14 5.44
CA LEU A 256 -6.68 -19.31 5.47
C LEU A 256 -5.91 -20.61 5.26
N ILE A 257 -5.02 -20.67 4.26
CA ILE A 257 -4.20 -21.86 4.01
C ILE A 257 -3.25 -22.12 5.18
N LEU A 258 -2.61 -21.08 5.72
CA LEU A 258 -1.76 -21.21 6.92
C LEU A 258 -2.54 -21.67 8.15
N TRP A 259 -3.80 -21.25 8.30
CA TRP A 259 -4.68 -21.73 9.36
C TRP A 259 -4.92 -23.24 9.23
N PHE A 260 -5.28 -23.73 8.05
CA PHE A 260 -5.49 -25.15 7.82
C PHE A 260 -4.24 -26.00 8.08
N LEU A 261 -3.05 -25.46 7.78
CA LEU A 261 -1.77 -26.11 8.05
C LEU A 261 -1.32 -25.98 9.51
N SER A 262 -2.00 -25.19 10.32
CA SER A 262 -1.61 -24.96 11.71
C SER A 262 -2.05 -26.10 12.62
N LYS A 263 -1.25 -26.34 13.67
CA LYS A 263 -1.60 -27.30 14.75
C LYS A 263 -2.85 -26.89 15.55
N PHE A 264 -3.29 -25.64 15.36
CA PHE A 264 -4.45 -25.07 16.07
C PHE A 264 -5.77 -25.32 15.34
N CYS A 265 -5.75 -25.71 14.07
CA CYS A 265 -6.95 -26.09 13.33
C CYS A 265 -7.42 -27.46 13.80
N THR A 266 -8.49 -27.47 14.60
CA THR A 266 -9.13 -28.69 15.10
C THR A 266 -10.61 -28.68 14.76
N LYS A 267 -11.29 -29.83 14.86
CA LYS A 267 -12.74 -29.93 14.64
C LYS A 267 -13.58 -29.00 15.53
N GLY A 268 -13.00 -28.48 16.61
CA GLY A 268 -13.66 -27.55 17.52
C GLY A 268 -13.27 -26.08 17.32
N LYS A 269 -12.20 -25.75 16.58
CA LYS A 269 -11.70 -24.38 16.40
C LYS A 269 -11.77 -23.96 14.94
N PHE A 270 -12.33 -22.78 14.69
CA PHE A 270 -12.56 -22.27 13.34
C PHE A 270 -12.10 -20.83 13.23
N ILE A 271 -11.68 -20.43 12.04
CA ILE A 271 -11.42 -19.04 11.70
C ILE A 271 -12.54 -18.54 10.78
N ALA A 272 -12.96 -17.29 10.97
CA ALA A 272 -13.78 -16.56 10.03
C ALA A 272 -13.04 -15.27 9.63
N ILE A 273 -13.07 -14.95 8.35
CA ILE A 273 -12.40 -13.79 7.78
C ILE A 273 -13.47 -12.91 7.13
N GLY A 274 -13.64 -11.70 7.64
CA GLY A 274 -14.58 -10.71 7.13
C GLY A 274 -13.85 -9.62 6.35
N ILE A 275 -14.33 -9.29 5.16
CA ILE A 275 -13.79 -8.23 4.30
C ILE A 275 -14.89 -7.18 4.07
N ALA A 276 -14.61 -5.94 4.47
CA ALA A 276 -15.50 -4.80 4.30
C ALA A 276 -14.75 -3.64 3.66
N ILE A 277 -15.42 -2.91 2.77
CA ILE A 277 -14.82 -1.81 1.99
C ILE A 277 -15.69 -0.57 2.16
N GLY A 278 -15.06 0.58 2.32
CA GLY A 278 -15.73 1.87 2.50
C GLY A 278 -14.99 2.76 3.48
N ASN A 279 -15.73 3.64 4.13
CA ASN A 279 -15.20 4.53 5.17
C ASN A 279 -15.02 3.76 6.49
N PHE A 280 -13.80 3.78 7.04
CA PHE A 280 -13.41 3.02 8.23
C PHE A 280 -14.24 3.31 9.47
N SER A 281 -14.88 4.49 9.55
CA SER A 281 -15.80 4.85 10.63
C SER A 281 -17.01 3.90 10.69
N ASP A 282 -17.52 3.51 9.53
CA ASP A 282 -18.77 2.74 9.42
C ASP A 282 -18.52 1.22 9.39
N LEU A 283 -17.33 0.79 8.95
CA LEU A 283 -17.03 -0.64 8.71
C LEU A 283 -17.09 -1.55 9.94
N ASN A 284 -17.00 -1.02 11.17
CA ASN A 284 -17.05 -1.84 12.38
C ASN A 284 -18.37 -2.59 12.53
N LEU A 285 -19.49 -1.93 12.23
CA LEU A 285 -20.83 -2.52 12.33
C LEU A 285 -20.99 -3.65 11.32
N TYR A 286 -20.61 -3.39 10.06
CA TYR A 286 -20.66 -4.37 8.98
C TYR A 286 -19.79 -5.60 9.25
N ILE A 287 -18.58 -5.41 9.77
CA ILE A 287 -17.66 -6.51 10.06
C ILE A 287 -18.16 -7.40 11.18
N GLN A 288 -18.69 -6.81 12.25
CA GLN A 288 -19.25 -7.59 13.35
C GLN A 288 -20.43 -8.45 12.86
N ALA A 289 -21.33 -7.89 12.06
CA ALA A 289 -22.45 -8.61 11.46
C ALA A 289 -21.97 -9.79 10.59
N ILE A 290 -20.96 -9.57 9.76
CA ILE A 290 -20.41 -10.61 8.87
C ILE A 290 -19.73 -11.75 9.63
N LEU A 291 -18.98 -11.43 10.68
CA LEU A 291 -18.25 -12.42 11.47
C LEU A 291 -19.20 -13.27 12.32
N GLN A 292 -20.24 -12.66 12.91
CA GLN A 292 -21.17 -13.37 13.78
C GLN A 292 -22.24 -14.19 13.03
N ALA A 293 -22.39 -13.97 11.72
CA ALA A 293 -23.36 -14.71 10.91
C ALA A 293 -23.11 -16.23 10.94
N LYS A 294 -24.17 -16.98 11.28
CA LYS A 294 -24.17 -18.45 11.20
C LYS A 294 -24.27 -18.87 9.73
N LEU A 295 -23.16 -19.29 9.16
CA LEU A 295 -23.06 -19.73 7.77
C LEU A 295 -22.67 -21.22 7.70
N PRO A 296 -22.79 -21.88 6.52
CA PRO A 296 -22.36 -23.25 6.33
C PRO A 296 -20.89 -23.45 6.72
N SER A 297 -20.53 -24.64 7.22
CA SER A 297 -19.23 -24.91 7.87
C SER A 297 -17.97 -24.64 7.05
N GLU A 298 -18.09 -24.37 5.75
CA GLU A 298 -16.97 -24.11 4.83
C GLU A 298 -16.81 -22.62 4.46
N SER A 299 -17.73 -21.74 4.85
CA SER A 299 -17.70 -20.32 4.47
C SER A 299 -16.78 -19.50 5.38
N VAL A 300 -15.48 -19.59 5.11
CA VAL A 300 -14.46 -18.93 5.93
C VAL A 300 -14.26 -17.48 5.54
N ILE A 301 -14.15 -17.17 4.24
CA ILE A 301 -13.96 -15.79 3.75
C ILE A 301 -15.31 -15.22 3.35
N ARG A 302 -15.68 -14.10 3.99
CA ARG A 302 -16.98 -13.47 3.93
C ARG A 302 -16.82 -11.98 3.57
N LEU A 303 -17.77 -11.45 2.83
CA LEU A 303 -17.73 -10.12 2.23
C LEU A 303 -19.04 -9.37 2.49
N THR A 304 -18.92 -8.06 2.67
CA THR A 304 -20.04 -7.11 2.56
C THR A 304 -20.54 -7.05 1.12
N ASP A 305 -21.79 -6.59 0.92
CA ASP A 305 -22.35 -6.39 -0.41
C ASP A 305 -21.52 -5.42 -1.27
N TYR A 306 -21.07 -4.32 -0.68
CA TYR A 306 -20.20 -3.37 -1.38
C TYR A 306 -18.84 -3.98 -1.73
N ALA A 307 -18.26 -4.80 -0.84
CA ALA A 307 -17.01 -5.50 -1.16
C ALA A 307 -17.22 -6.53 -2.29
N HIS A 308 -18.35 -7.22 -2.32
CA HIS A 308 -18.72 -8.14 -3.40
C HIS A 308 -18.83 -7.41 -4.75
N GLN A 309 -19.50 -6.25 -4.79
CA GLN A 309 -19.56 -5.40 -6.00
C GLN A 309 -18.15 -4.98 -6.47
N CYS A 310 -17.26 -4.62 -5.54
CA CYS A 310 -15.87 -4.32 -5.86
C CYS A 310 -15.14 -5.53 -6.47
N VAL A 311 -15.40 -6.76 -6.05
CA VAL A 311 -14.81 -7.95 -6.68
C VAL A 311 -15.31 -8.11 -8.11
N LEU A 312 -16.63 -8.02 -8.32
CA LEU A 312 -17.26 -8.22 -9.62
C LEU A 312 -16.78 -7.18 -10.65
N ILE A 313 -16.82 -5.90 -10.29
CA ILE A 313 -16.44 -4.80 -11.17
C ILE A 313 -14.95 -4.86 -11.53
N ASN A 314 -14.10 -5.22 -10.57
CA ASN A 314 -12.66 -5.35 -10.80
C ASN A 314 -12.25 -6.69 -11.44
N ASN A 315 -13.21 -7.51 -11.89
CA ASN A 315 -12.99 -8.80 -12.54
C ASN A 315 -12.06 -9.74 -11.75
N ILE A 316 -12.10 -9.67 -10.42
CA ILE A 316 -11.32 -10.56 -9.56
C ILE A 316 -11.96 -11.96 -9.64
N ARG A 317 -11.18 -12.94 -10.10
CA ARG A 317 -11.68 -14.28 -10.47
C ARG A 317 -11.92 -15.15 -9.24
N VAL A 318 -13.11 -15.01 -8.65
CA VAL A 318 -13.56 -15.74 -7.46
C VAL A 318 -14.98 -16.22 -7.68
N ARG A 319 -15.33 -17.42 -7.17
CA ARG A 319 -16.70 -17.91 -7.16
C ARG A 319 -17.34 -17.65 -5.80
N PHE A 320 -18.54 -17.07 -5.84
CA PHE A 320 -19.36 -16.77 -4.68
C PHE A 320 -20.46 -17.80 -4.48
N CYS A 321 -21.07 -17.79 -3.29
CA CYS A 321 -22.34 -18.45 -3.04
C CYS A 321 -23.43 -17.99 -4.01
N HIS A 322 -24.34 -18.90 -4.38
CA HIS A 322 -25.46 -18.60 -5.28
C HIS A 322 -26.51 -17.68 -4.63
N VAL A 323 -26.74 -17.85 -3.32
CA VAL A 323 -27.72 -17.06 -2.56
C VAL A 323 -27.00 -16.46 -1.35
N PRO A 324 -26.91 -15.13 -1.24
CA PRO A 324 -26.33 -14.48 -0.08
C PRO A 324 -27.22 -14.67 1.15
N LYS A 325 -26.64 -14.53 2.33
CA LYS A 325 -27.42 -14.54 3.57
C LYS A 325 -27.72 -13.11 4.00
N GLU A 326 -28.99 -12.78 4.13
CA GLU A 326 -29.46 -11.53 4.69
C GLU A 326 -29.26 -11.53 6.21
N VAL A 327 -28.62 -10.46 6.72
CA VAL A 327 -28.47 -10.21 8.15
C VAL A 327 -28.78 -8.76 8.43
N GLU A 328 -29.63 -8.52 9.42
CA GLU A 328 -29.94 -7.19 9.91
C GLU A 328 -28.79 -6.67 10.78
N ILE A 329 -28.28 -5.49 10.44
CA ILE A 329 -27.28 -4.76 11.21
C ILE A 329 -28.00 -4.03 12.36
N VAL A 330 -27.28 -3.71 13.44
CA VAL A 330 -27.79 -2.95 14.60
C VAL A 330 -28.47 -1.62 14.21
N THR A 331 -28.17 -1.08 13.03
CA THR A 331 -28.78 0.14 12.45
C THR A 331 -30.18 -0.08 11.86
N GLY A 332 -30.67 -1.33 11.80
CA GLY A 332 -31.92 -1.70 11.10
C GLY A 332 -31.75 -1.90 9.59
N GLU A 333 -30.53 -1.77 9.07
CA GLU A 333 -30.21 -2.03 7.67
C GLU A 333 -30.04 -3.53 7.41
N ILE A 334 -30.57 -4.02 6.29
CA ILE A 334 -30.36 -5.41 5.86
C ILE A 334 -29.10 -5.46 5.00
N SER A 335 -28.10 -6.22 5.45
CA SER A 335 -26.87 -6.45 4.72
C SER A 335 -26.81 -7.87 4.17
N ASN A 336 -26.50 -7.97 2.88
CA ASN A 336 -26.22 -9.23 2.22
C ASN A 336 -24.79 -9.68 2.50
N ILE A 337 -24.65 -10.88 3.08
CA ILE A 337 -23.37 -11.51 3.34
C ILE A 337 -23.08 -12.50 2.21
N TRP A 338 -22.02 -12.19 1.46
CA TRP A 338 -21.48 -13.07 0.44
C TRP A 338 -20.30 -13.84 1.01
N TRP A 339 -20.12 -15.10 0.64
CA TRP A 339 -18.90 -15.83 0.97
C TRP A 339 -18.30 -16.49 -0.25
N ILE A 340 -16.98 -16.66 -0.18
CA ILE A 340 -16.21 -17.25 -1.26
C ILE A 340 -16.24 -18.76 -1.12
N THR A 341 -16.60 -19.45 -2.19
CA THR A 341 -16.57 -20.91 -2.26
C THR A 341 -15.31 -21.42 -2.95
N GLU A 342 -14.87 -20.76 -4.02
CA GLU A 342 -13.75 -21.23 -4.84
C GLU A 342 -12.89 -20.08 -5.35
N PHE A 343 -11.58 -20.32 -5.47
CA PHE A 343 -10.60 -19.40 -6.04
C PHE A 343 -10.08 -19.92 -7.38
N TRP A 344 -9.88 -19.01 -8.33
CA TRP A 344 -9.14 -19.32 -9.55
C TRP A 344 -7.64 -19.12 -9.31
N ASN A 345 -7.01 -20.20 -8.86
CA ASN A 345 -5.62 -20.23 -8.35
C ASN A 345 -4.52 -19.94 -9.39
N VAL A 346 -4.85 -19.87 -10.68
CA VAL A 346 -3.85 -19.91 -11.77
C VAL A 346 -3.18 -18.56 -12.03
N ILE A 347 -3.80 -17.42 -11.74
CA ILE A 347 -3.32 -16.13 -12.31
C ILE A 347 -2.97 -15.06 -11.26
N TYR A 348 -3.56 -15.07 -10.06
CA TYR A 348 -3.52 -13.87 -9.22
C TYR A 348 -2.59 -13.93 -8.00
N TRP A 349 -2.23 -15.11 -7.51
CA TRP A 349 -1.66 -15.24 -6.16
C TRP A 349 -0.33 -16.00 -6.12
N ASP A 350 0.63 -15.40 -5.41
CA ASP A 350 1.92 -16.00 -5.07
C ASP A 350 1.72 -17.30 -4.29
N PHE A 351 2.64 -18.26 -4.46
CA PHE A 351 2.62 -19.51 -3.71
C PHE A 351 2.68 -19.26 -2.21
N VAL A 352 1.93 -20.03 -1.43
CA VAL A 352 2.02 -19.99 0.04
C VAL A 352 3.42 -20.45 0.46
N PRO A 353 4.24 -19.58 1.10
CA PRO A 353 5.66 -19.89 1.35
C PRO A 353 5.89 -21.12 2.25
N ALA A 354 4.90 -21.48 3.07
CA ALA A 354 4.96 -22.68 3.91
C ALA A 354 5.01 -23.96 3.06
N LEU A 355 4.16 -24.07 2.04
CA LEU A 355 4.13 -25.23 1.13
C LEU A 355 5.41 -25.32 0.29
N LEU A 356 6.04 -24.19 -0.01
CA LEU A 356 7.34 -24.19 -0.71
C LEU A 356 8.49 -24.78 0.11
N LYS A 357 8.41 -24.77 1.45
CA LYS A 357 9.52 -25.22 2.31
C LYS A 357 9.41 -26.68 2.72
N GLU A 358 8.23 -27.25 2.64
CA GLU A 358 7.92 -28.59 3.13
C GLU A 358 8.79 -29.67 2.50
N SER A 359 9.34 -30.56 3.34
CA SER A 359 10.21 -31.67 2.94
C SER A 359 9.45 -32.76 2.18
N ILE A 360 8.22 -33.06 2.59
CA ILE A 360 7.40 -34.12 1.97
C ILE A 360 7.01 -33.77 0.53
N LEU A 361 6.77 -32.49 0.25
CA LEU A 361 6.56 -32.03 -1.12
C LEU A 361 7.87 -32.07 -1.96
N LYS A 362 9.04 -32.20 -1.33
CA LYS A 362 10.35 -32.29 -2.02
C LYS A 362 10.69 -33.73 -2.39
N SER A 363 10.51 -34.71 -1.51
CA SER A 363 10.77 -36.13 -1.78
C SER A 363 9.60 -36.82 -2.50
N GLU A 364 9.89 -37.65 -3.51
CA GLU A 364 8.86 -38.40 -4.26
C GLU A 364 8.40 -39.65 -3.49
N GLU A 365 9.33 -40.43 -2.95
CA GLU A 365 9.04 -41.69 -2.24
C GLU A 365 8.13 -41.50 -1.02
N SER A 366 8.39 -40.48 -0.20
CA SER A 366 7.55 -40.17 0.97
C SER A 366 6.14 -39.78 0.58
N LEU A 367 5.97 -39.15 -0.58
CA LEU A 367 4.70 -38.61 -1.04
C LEU A 367 3.85 -39.72 -1.66
N LEU A 368 4.47 -40.62 -2.43
CA LEU A 368 3.85 -41.84 -2.94
C LEU A 368 3.35 -42.75 -1.80
N ASN A 369 4.19 -42.95 -0.77
CA ASN A 369 3.82 -43.78 0.38
C ASN A 369 2.58 -43.24 1.10
N VAL A 370 2.48 -41.92 1.29
CA VAL A 370 1.32 -41.29 1.93
C VAL A 370 0.06 -41.37 1.07
N LEU A 371 0.17 -41.27 -0.25
CA LEU A 371 -0.98 -41.36 -1.17
C LEU A 371 -1.51 -42.79 -1.33
N TRP A 372 -0.62 -43.79 -1.36
CA TRP A 372 -1.00 -45.19 -1.62
C TRP A 372 -1.35 -45.98 -0.36
N PHE A 373 -0.81 -45.61 0.80
CA PHE A 373 -1.08 -46.30 2.06
C PHE A 373 -1.74 -45.37 3.09
N PRO A 374 -2.98 -44.89 2.84
CA PRO A 374 -3.68 -44.00 3.75
C PRO A 374 -3.96 -44.65 5.12
N ASP A 375 -3.98 -45.98 5.24
CA ASP A 375 -4.17 -46.66 6.52
C ASP A 375 -2.98 -46.47 7.48
N THR A 376 -1.77 -46.26 6.93
CA THR A 376 -0.59 -45.90 7.73
C THR A 376 -0.64 -44.47 8.26
N ILE A 377 -1.63 -43.66 7.84
CA ILE A 377 -1.77 -42.28 8.34
C ILE A 377 -1.90 -42.30 9.86
N ASN A 378 -2.73 -43.18 10.45
CA ASN A 378 -2.91 -43.25 11.90
C ASN A 378 -1.62 -43.64 12.65
N ASP A 379 -0.78 -44.51 12.08
CA ASP A 379 0.50 -44.91 12.70
C ASP A 379 1.60 -43.86 12.49
N ILE A 380 1.59 -43.16 11.35
CA ILE A 380 2.50 -42.04 11.04
C ILE A 380 2.13 -40.83 11.93
N CYS A 381 0.86 -40.66 12.32
CA CYS A 381 0.36 -39.57 13.18
C CYS A 381 1.06 -39.47 14.54
N ASP A 382 1.51 -40.61 15.10
CA ASP A 382 2.20 -40.67 16.38
C ASP A 382 3.68 -40.27 16.28
N SER A 383 4.22 -40.23 15.06
CA SER A 383 5.56 -39.68 14.81
C SER A 383 5.51 -38.16 14.70
N ILE A 384 6.51 -37.50 15.30
CA ILE A 384 6.70 -36.03 15.31
C ILE A 384 6.68 -35.42 13.88
N TYR A 385 6.93 -36.24 12.85
CA TYR A 385 6.95 -35.85 11.44
C TYR A 385 5.56 -35.62 10.81
N ALA A 386 4.49 -36.19 11.38
CA ALA A 386 3.15 -36.13 10.77
C ALA A 386 2.38 -34.84 11.05
N GLN A 387 2.69 -34.14 12.14
CA GLN A 387 2.03 -32.88 12.49
C GLN A 387 2.37 -31.72 11.55
N ASP A 388 3.40 -31.87 10.72
CA ASP A 388 3.94 -30.79 9.90
C ASP A 388 3.72 -31.02 8.38
N SER A 389 2.97 -32.06 7.99
CA SER A 389 2.76 -32.38 6.57
C SER A 389 1.41 -31.88 6.02
N SER A 390 1.46 -31.13 4.91
CA SER A 390 0.28 -30.53 4.28
C SER A 390 -0.63 -31.58 3.65
N ILE A 391 -0.05 -32.63 3.05
CA ILE A 391 -0.79 -33.70 2.40
C ILE A 391 -1.56 -34.54 3.41
N VAL A 392 -0.96 -34.94 4.53
CA VAL A 392 -1.68 -35.69 5.57
C VAL A 392 -2.78 -34.82 6.18
N THR A 393 -2.51 -33.52 6.37
CA THR A 393 -3.52 -32.56 6.85
C THR A 393 -4.71 -32.47 5.88
N PHE A 394 -4.46 -32.44 4.57
CA PHE A 394 -5.51 -32.49 3.55
C PHE A 394 -6.26 -33.82 3.56
N LEU A 395 -5.57 -34.97 3.61
CA LEU A 395 -6.20 -36.30 3.61
C LEU A 395 -7.05 -36.55 4.86
N ARG A 396 -6.71 -35.98 6.03
CA ARG A 396 -7.55 -36.01 7.25
C ARG A 396 -8.84 -35.22 7.11
N SER A 397 -8.86 -34.20 6.25
CA SER A 397 -10.00 -33.29 6.07
C SER A 397 -10.11 -32.85 4.61
N PRO A 398 -10.47 -33.78 3.70
CA PRO A 398 -10.46 -33.54 2.25
C PRO A 398 -11.56 -32.55 1.81
N GLN A 399 -12.48 -32.22 2.72
CA GLN A 399 -13.47 -31.15 2.57
C GLN A 399 -12.81 -29.77 2.36
N ASN A 400 -11.54 -29.60 2.77
CA ASN A 400 -10.78 -28.38 2.55
C ASN A 400 -10.23 -28.30 1.11
N ILE A 401 -11.14 -28.12 0.15
CA ILE A 401 -10.85 -28.04 -1.29
C ILE A 401 -9.75 -27.01 -1.59
N LEU A 402 -9.79 -25.85 -0.93
CA LEU A 402 -8.82 -24.78 -1.13
C LEU A 402 -7.39 -25.21 -0.78
N LEU A 403 -7.22 -25.96 0.31
CA LEU A 403 -5.91 -26.51 0.68
C LEU A 403 -5.42 -27.51 -0.37
N GLY A 404 -6.30 -28.42 -0.80
CA GLY A 404 -5.97 -29.39 -1.84
C GLY A 404 -5.54 -28.73 -3.16
N LEU A 405 -6.24 -27.67 -3.59
CA LEU A 405 -5.90 -26.94 -4.80
C LEU A 405 -4.54 -26.23 -4.70
N GLU A 406 -4.15 -25.70 -3.54
CA GLU A 406 -2.81 -25.12 -3.35
C GLU A 406 -1.71 -26.17 -3.33
N ILE A 407 -1.96 -27.34 -2.74
CA ILE A 407 -1.03 -28.47 -2.78
C ILE A 407 -0.83 -28.91 -4.24
N ALA A 408 -1.92 -29.12 -4.98
CA ALA A 408 -1.88 -29.49 -6.39
C ALA A 408 -1.14 -28.45 -7.25
N LYS A 409 -1.43 -27.15 -7.05
CA LYS A 409 -0.73 -26.05 -7.72
C LYS A 409 0.78 -26.07 -7.43
N THR A 410 1.16 -26.28 -6.17
CA THR A 410 2.57 -26.34 -5.75
C THR A 410 3.29 -27.55 -6.36
N LEU A 411 2.63 -28.72 -6.40
CA LEU A 411 3.16 -29.93 -7.04
C LEU A 411 3.32 -29.75 -8.55
N TYR A 412 2.32 -29.17 -9.20
CA TYR A 412 2.35 -28.86 -10.63
C TYR A 412 3.54 -27.95 -10.98
N TYR A 413 3.76 -26.89 -10.20
CA TYR A 413 4.90 -25.99 -10.39
C TYR A 413 6.26 -26.69 -10.22
N ARG A 414 6.33 -27.71 -9.35
CA ARG A 414 7.52 -28.56 -9.18
C ARG A 414 7.67 -29.65 -10.24
N LYS A 415 6.82 -29.66 -11.27
CA LYS A 415 6.78 -30.68 -12.34
C LYS A 415 6.41 -32.08 -11.85
N LYS A 416 5.78 -32.20 -10.68
CA LYS A 416 5.23 -33.44 -10.11
C LYS A 416 3.78 -33.62 -10.55
N PHE A 417 3.61 -33.88 -11.85
CA PHE A 417 2.30 -33.82 -12.52
C PHE A 417 1.37 -34.95 -12.10
N TRP A 418 1.90 -36.15 -11.86
CA TRP A 418 1.09 -37.30 -11.49
C TRP A 418 0.48 -37.11 -10.09
N GLU A 419 1.28 -36.63 -9.14
CA GLU A 419 0.85 -36.35 -7.76
C GLU A 419 -0.12 -35.18 -7.69
N ALA A 420 0.12 -34.13 -8.48
CA ALA A 420 -0.84 -33.04 -8.63
C ALA A 420 -2.18 -33.56 -9.16
N ASN A 421 -2.16 -34.49 -10.12
CA ASN A 421 -3.36 -35.08 -10.70
C ASN A 421 -4.12 -35.95 -9.70
N GLU A 422 -3.43 -36.73 -8.86
CA GLU A 422 -4.09 -37.52 -7.81
C GLU A 422 -4.77 -36.63 -6.75
N ILE A 423 -4.12 -35.54 -6.32
CA ILE A 423 -4.76 -34.58 -5.41
C ILE A 423 -6.01 -33.96 -6.05
N VAL A 424 -5.94 -33.56 -7.32
CA VAL A 424 -7.10 -33.03 -8.06
C VAL A 424 -8.20 -34.08 -8.19
N ARG A 425 -7.85 -35.35 -8.44
CA ARG A 425 -8.80 -36.46 -8.51
C ARG A 425 -9.56 -36.64 -7.19
N ILE A 426 -8.87 -36.56 -6.06
CA ILE A 426 -9.49 -36.61 -4.73
C ILE A 426 -10.46 -35.43 -4.54
N ILE A 427 -10.06 -34.21 -4.92
CA ILE A 427 -10.93 -33.04 -4.82
C ILE A 427 -12.20 -33.22 -5.68
N LEU A 428 -12.04 -33.70 -6.91
CA LEU A 428 -13.15 -33.91 -7.84
C LEU A 428 -14.11 -35.01 -7.36
N SER A 429 -13.59 -36.12 -6.81
CA SER A 429 -14.42 -37.21 -6.31
C SER A 429 -15.28 -36.78 -5.12
N PHE A 430 -14.78 -35.91 -4.24
CA PHE A 430 -15.58 -35.33 -3.15
C PHE A 430 -16.69 -34.41 -3.64
N LYS A 431 -16.44 -33.63 -4.70
CA LYS A 431 -17.40 -32.66 -5.22
C LYS A 431 -18.57 -33.32 -5.96
N LEU A 432 -18.31 -34.42 -6.66
CA LEU A 432 -19.33 -35.20 -7.38
C LEU A 432 -20.37 -35.83 -6.43
N ASN A 433 -19.97 -36.24 -5.23
CA ASN A 433 -20.90 -36.80 -4.23
C ASN A 433 -21.84 -35.78 -3.57
N ARG A 434 -21.73 -34.48 -3.88
CA ARG A 434 -22.67 -33.44 -3.41
C ARG A 434 -23.62 -32.93 -4.51
N ILE A 435 -23.50 -33.45 -5.74
CA ILE A 435 -24.30 -33.02 -6.92
C ILE A 435 -25.41 -34.03 -7.26
N ILE A 436 -25.43 -35.19 -6.61
CA ILE A 436 -26.55 -36.16 -6.61
C ILE A 436 -27.35 -35.92 -5.32
#